data_AF-A0A023FXK3-F1
#
_entry.id   AF-A0A023FXK3-F1
#
_cell.length_a   1.000
_cell.length_b   1.000
_cell.length_c   1.000
_cell.angle_alpha   90.00
_cell.angle_beta   90.00
_cell.angle_gamma   90.00
#
_symmetry.space_group_name_H-M   'P 1'
#
loop_
_entity.id
_entity.type
_entity.pdbx_description
1 polymer ?
#
loop_
_entity_poly.entity_id
_entity_poly.type
_entity_poly.pdbx_seq_one_letter_code
_entity_poly.pdbx_strand_id
1 'polypeptide(L)'
;MKTQQFIYHACTLFLLLRCISAGLARYQATVYPQLFDGRKDDGTKVLKVNGDITLNLKPSSFLPEDFFVRTYDKGVAQYKYFDVEDLQKDLYHDERALAAVTLSEEDGRLQVEGVIGPNLKIKPVEGAERAEDGLHPHLIETIEDPGSVYGKAFDNELSKISSRAGGFDPAAYDVQVIYPEVFVICDSKFQAGFKSEKQLLAYLLRVFKVVNIRYRTVTHPKVKIVFRGVELTKRTAETYYKFVTADEIDGYKSLQDIVKYVKSNNDSYGLFDLVYFTTGYDMVAIQGSDKLTALSGYAFVASACTSHREQLGEDTPMSYKMIRIMAHEMAHTLGCPHDGSAIEGIVKAFKPDVTGCPWDDGYIMSYKEEDSRSMKFSSCCTYMIAQMSWSYEAECLRRNDTITKIPERKNPVRLPGELLSKTKQCKMAYPELRKTYFMPEYGTGNCMAECFVPGEQFAASDGHWSIFLLDGTPCDNTGKRCFNGDCRPVRGNFLTPIEKTRPPVTTTEAYYR
;
A
#
# COMPACT_ATOMS: atom_id res chain seq x y z
N MET A 1 58.98 -24.10 -46.03
CA MET A 1 58.87 -25.25 -45.11
C MET A 1 58.81 -24.68 -43.69
N LYS A 2 57.62 -24.55 -43.09
CA LYS A 2 57.09 -25.39 -41.96
C LYS A 2 58.05 -25.36 -40.75
N THR A 3 57.72 -24.96 -39.53
CA THR A 3 56.45 -24.90 -38.76
C THR A 3 56.76 -24.22 -37.40
N GLN A 4 55.70 -23.83 -36.64
CA GLN A 4 55.65 -23.30 -35.25
C GLN A 4 55.57 -21.77 -35.16
N GLN A 5 54.44 -21.06 -35.08
CA GLN A 5 53.00 -21.36 -34.90
C GLN A 5 52.66 -22.34 -33.78
N PHE A 6 52.91 -21.96 -32.52
CA PHE A 6 52.17 -22.36 -31.31
C PHE A 6 52.78 -21.54 -30.17
N ILE A 7 52.14 -20.45 -29.71
CA ILE A 7 52.28 -19.81 -28.37
C ILE A 7 51.53 -18.46 -28.29
N TYR A 8 51.13 -17.83 -29.40
CA TYR A 8 50.40 -16.54 -29.37
C TYR A 8 48.86 -16.63 -29.46
N HIS A 9 48.27 -17.79 -29.18
CA HIS A 9 46.80 -17.98 -29.16
C HIS A 9 46.24 -18.45 -27.81
N ALA A 10 47.05 -18.47 -26.74
CA ALA A 10 46.58 -18.84 -25.40
C ALA A 10 46.36 -17.67 -24.43
N CYS A 11 46.81 -16.44 -24.74
CA CYS A 11 46.65 -15.28 -23.86
C CYS A 11 45.54 -14.29 -24.28
N THR A 12 44.90 -14.48 -25.43
CA THR A 12 43.75 -13.65 -25.87
C THR A 12 42.41 -14.36 -25.78
N LEU A 13 42.36 -15.59 -25.25
CA LEU A 13 41.13 -16.36 -25.02
C LEU A 13 40.79 -16.58 -23.53
N PHE A 14 41.53 -15.95 -22.61
CA PHE A 14 41.28 -15.99 -21.16
C PHE A 14 40.96 -14.60 -20.56
N LEU A 15 40.53 -13.66 -21.40
CA LEU A 15 40.10 -12.31 -21.00
C LEU A 15 38.64 -11.99 -21.40
N LEU A 16 37.87 -12.98 -21.84
CA LEU A 16 36.44 -12.86 -22.17
C LEU A 16 35.55 -13.82 -21.36
N LEU A 17 36.01 -14.26 -20.19
CA LEU A 17 35.20 -14.99 -19.23
C LEU A 17 35.49 -14.48 -17.82
N ARG A 18 34.93 -13.30 -17.50
CA ARG A 18 34.51 -12.89 -16.15
C ARG A 18 33.81 -11.54 -16.26
N CYS A 19 32.64 -11.46 -15.63
CA CYS A 19 31.69 -10.35 -15.61
C CYS A 19 30.70 -10.29 -16.79
N ILE A 20 30.02 -11.39 -17.06
CA ILE A 20 28.56 -11.29 -17.25
C ILE A 20 27.97 -11.49 -15.85
N SER A 21 27.92 -10.42 -15.06
CA SER A 21 26.83 -10.30 -14.09
C SER A 21 25.58 -10.24 -14.95
N ALA A 22 24.83 -11.34 -15.03
CA ALA A 22 23.56 -11.40 -15.72
C ALA A 22 22.54 -10.55 -14.96
N GLY A 23 22.69 -9.23 -14.99
CA GLY A 23 21.56 -8.34 -14.81
C GLY A 23 20.73 -8.45 -16.07
N LEU A 24 19.45 -8.81 -15.96
CA LEU A 24 18.53 -8.72 -17.09
C LEU A 24 18.71 -7.34 -17.75
N ALA A 25 18.85 -7.31 -19.08
CA ALA A 25 18.85 -6.07 -19.82
C ALA A 25 17.58 -5.29 -19.45
N ARG A 26 17.74 -4.10 -18.87
CA ARG A 26 16.61 -3.23 -18.53
C ARG A 26 15.90 -2.86 -19.84
N TYR A 27 14.71 -3.42 -20.04
CA TYR A 27 13.89 -3.11 -21.20
C TYR A 27 13.30 -1.73 -21.02
N GLN A 28 13.45 -0.89 -22.04
CA GLN A 28 12.87 0.44 -22.09
C GLN A 28 12.36 0.71 -23.50
N ALA A 29 11.12 1.18 -23.62
CA ALA A 29 10.51 1.52 -24.90
C ALA A 29 9.52 2.67 -24.78
N THR A 30 9.55 3.60 -25.74
CA THR A 30 8.51 4.62 -25.88
C THR A 30 7.35 4.06 -26.69
N VAL A 31 6.13 4.25 -26.20
CA VAL A 31 4.89 3.74 -26.78
C VAL A 31 3.80 4.82 -26.79
N TYR A 32 2.74 4.58 -27.55
CA TYR A 32 1.62 5.50 -27.72
C TYR A 32 0.31 4.74 -27.47
N PRO A 33 -0.10 4.60 -26.19
CA PRO A 33 -1.24 3.78 -25.83
C PRO A 33 -2.55 4.34 -26.39
N GLN A 34 -3.45 3.44 -26.76
CA GLN A 34 -4.78 3.76 -27.25
C GLN A 34 -5.81 3.03 -26.39
N LEU A 35 -6.84 3.77 -25.95
CA LEU A 35 -7.90 3.26 -25.10
C LEU A 35 -9.19 3.10 -25.90
N PHE A 36 -9.80 1.94 -25.80
CA PHE A 36 -11.08 1.62 -26.43
C PHE A 36 -12.07 1.17 -25.36
N ASP A 37 -13.33 1.53 -25.51
CA ASP A 37 -14.38 1.02 -24.64
C ASP A 37 -14.68 -0.46 -24.95
N GLY A 38 -15.00 -1.21 -23.90
CA GLY A 38 -15.41 -2.61 -24.00
C GLY A 38 -16.70 -2.77 -24.80
N ARG A 39 -16.95 -3.98 -25.30
CA ARG A 39 -18.18 -4.30 -26.03
C ARG A 39 -19.43 -4.33 -25.14
N LYS A 40 -19.25 -4.30 -23.82
CA LYS A 40 -20.29 -4.35 -22.80
C LYS A 40 -20.30 -3.03 -22.05
N ASP A 41 -21.48 -2.60 -21.63
CA ASP A 41 -21.67 -1.41 -20.78
C ASP A 41 -21.43 -1.75 -19.30
N ASP A 42 -20.27 -2.35 -19.00
CA ASP A 42 -19.84 -2.77 -17.66
C ASP A 42 -18.57 -2.04 -17.20
N GLY A 43 -18.22 -0.94 -17.89
CA GLY A 43 -17.02 -0.15 -17.63
C GLY A 43 -15.72 -0.82 -18.05
N THR A 44 -15.75 -1.99 -18.70
CA THR A 44 -14.54 -2.61 -19.23
C THR A 44 -13.93 -1.78 -20.35
N LYS A 45 -12.60 -1.81 -20.44
CA LYS A 45 -11.84 -1.10 -21.47
C LYS A 45 -10.77 -2.00 -22.06
N VAL A 46 -10.34 -1.70 -23.28
CA VAL A 46 -9.20 -2.34 -23.92
C VAL A 46 -8.12 -1.29 -24.10
N LEU A 47 -6.98 -1.50 -23.46
CA LEU A 47 -5.81 -0.64 -23.61
C LEU A 47 -4.81 -1.32 -24.53
N LYS A 48 -4.65 -0.80 -25.74
CA LYS A 48 -3.60 -1.22 -26.66
C LYS A 48 -2.36 -0.38 -26.37
N VAL A 49 -1.35 -0.99 -25.75
CA VAL A 49 -0.11 -0.30 -25.37
C VAL A 49 0.83 -0.22 -26.58
N ASN A 50 1.04 -1.34 -27.28
CA ASN A 50 1.80 -1.43 -28.53
C ASN A 50 1.31 -2.61 -29.38
N GLY A 51 2.13 -3.11 -30.32
CA GLY A 51 1.79 -4.28 -31.15
C GLY A 51 1.66 -5.59 -30.37
N ASP A 52 2.34 -5.70 -29.23
CA ASP A 52 2.51 -6.96 -28.49
C ASP A 52 1.71 -6.97 -27.18
N ILE A 53 1.48 -5.80 -26.57
CA ILE A 53 0.83 -5.65 -25.27
C ILE A 53 -0.54 -5.01 -25.45
N THR A 54 -1.57 -5.78 -25.12
CA THR A 54 -2.96 -5.32 -25.04
C THR A 54 -3.57 -5.81 -23.72
N LEU A 55 -4.14 -4.88 -22.94
CA LEU A 55 -4.75 -5.18 -21.65
C LEU A 55 -6.28 -5.12 -21.74
N ASN A 56 -6.94 -6.11 -21.13
CA ASN A 56 -8.39 -6.18 -20.95
C ASN A 56 -8.74 -5.68 -19.56
N LEU A 57 -8.99 -4.38 -19.48
CA LEU A 57 -9.11 -3.65 -18.24
C LEU A 57 -10.52 -3.77 -17.65
N LYS A 58 -10.58 -4.21 -16.40
CA LYS A 58 -11.77 -4.17 -15.55
C LYS A 58 -11.61 -3.07 -14.49
N PRO A 59 -12.68 -2.31 -14.18
CA PRO A 59 -12.67 -1.41 -13.03
C PRO A 59 -12.28 -2.16 -11.76
N SER A 60 -11.46 -1.53 -10.92
CA SER A 60 -11.06 -2.08 -9.63
C SER A 60 -11.86 -1.42 -8.52
N SER A 61 -12.52 -2.22 -7.70
CA SER A 61 -13.13 -1.77 -6.45
C SER A 61 -12.80 -2.80 -5.37
N PHE A 62 -11.96 -2.41 -4.40
CA PHE A 62 -11.49 -3.33 -3.36
C PHE A 62 -11.23 -2.68 -2.00
N LEU A 63 -11.22 -1.34 -1.92
CA LEU A 63 -11.07 -0.65 -0.66
C LEU A 63 -12.34 -0.82 0.21
N PRO A 64 -12.18 -1.05 1.52
CA PRO A 64 -13.30 -1.00 2.45
C PRO A 64 -13.72 0.46 2.71
N GLU A 65 -14.99 0.68 3.06
CA GLU A 65 -15.56 2.03 3.30
C GLU A 65 -14.85 2.79 4.43
N ASP A 66 -14.32 2.05 5.41
CA ASP A 66 -13.56 2.61 6.52
C ASP A 66 -12.06 2.80 6.21
N PHE A 67 -11.64 2.75 4.94
CA PHE A 67 -10.27 3.06 4.55
C PHE A 67 -9.87 4.48 4.96
N PHE A 68 -8.67 4.60 5.55
CA PHE A 68 -8.17 5.88 6.03
C PHE A 68 -6.67 6.07 5.80
N VAL A 69 -6.26 7.33 5.79
CA VAL A 69 -4.86 7.76 5.96
C VAL A 69 -4.69 8.38 7.32
N ARG A 70 -3.67 7.93 8.07
CA ARG A 70 -3.30 8.46 9.37
C ARG A 70 -2.00 9.23 9.29
N THR A 71 -1.99 10.43 9.87
CA THR A 71 -0.77 11.23 10.07
C THR A 71 -0.72 11.68 11.53
N TYR A 72 0.35 12.35 11.94
CA TYR A 72 0.49 12.89 13.29
C TYR A 72 0.86 14.37 13.28
N ASP A 73 0.13 15.15 14.08
CA ASP A 73 0.47 16.53 14.43
C ASP A 73 0.71 16.65 15.93
N LYS A 74 1.91 17.09 16.32
CA LYS A 74 2.35 17.23 17.72
C LYS A 74 2.03 16.02 18.62
N GLY A 75 2.13 14.80 18.07
CA GLY A 75 1.86 13.56 18.79
C GLY A 75 0.40 13.12 18.81
N VAL A 76 -0.51 13.89 18.22
CA VAL A 76 -1.93 13.54 18.08
C VAL A 76 -2.18 12.96 16.69
N ALA A 77 -2.83 11.79 16.65
CA ALA A 77 -3.19 11.13 15.40
C ALA A 77 -4.31 11.90 14.68
N GLN A 78 -4.12 12.15 13.38
CA GLN A 78 -5.12 12.74 12.49
C GLN A 78 -5.53 11.69 11.46
N TYR A 79 -6.83 11.45 11.33
CA TYR A 79 -7.40 10.47 10.42
C TYR A 79 -8.09 11.19 9.26
N LYS A 80 -7.71 10.84 8.04
CA LYS A 80 -8.34 11.29 6.80
C LYS A 80 -9.04 10.10 6.17
N TYR A 81 -10.37 10.17 6.11
CA TYR A 81 -11.21 9.21 5.39
C TYR A 81 -11.45 9.71 3.98
N PHE A 82 -11.69 8.78 3.06
CA PHE A 82 -11.87 9.07 1.64
C PHE A 82 -13.25 8.58 1.18
N ASP A 83 -13.78 9.22 0.14
CA ASP A 83 -14.72 8.54 -0.73
C ASP A 83 -13.93 7.45 -1.48
N VAL A 84 -14.14 6.20 -1.08
CA VAL A 84 -13.37 5.08 -1.60
C VAL A 84 -13.71 4.76 -3.04
N GLU A 85 -14.92 5.10 -3.51
CA GLU A 85 -15.28 4.99 -4.92
C GLU A 85 -14.47 6.01 -5.74
N ASP A 86 -14.44 7.26 -5.30
CA ASP A 86 -13.71 8.33 -5.98
C ASP A 86 -12.19 8.10 -5.94
N LEU A 87 -11.66 7.49 -4.87
CA LEU A 87 -10.25 7.16 -4.71
C LEU A 87 -9.77 6.07 -5.69
N GLN A 88 -10.65 5.15 -6.08
CA GLN A 88 -10.32 4.02 -6.96
C GLN A 88 -10.98 4.05 -8.35
N LYS A 89 -11.77 5.08 -8.68
CA LYS A 89 -12.53 5.17 -9.94
C LYS A 89 -11.68 5.07 -11.20
N ASP A 90 -10.45 5.56 -11.13
CA ASP A 90 -9.51 5.59 -12.25
C ASP A 90 -8.63 4.33 -12.29
N LEU A 91 -8.79 3.42 -11.32
CA LEU A 91 -7.99 2.20 -11.20
C LEU A 91 -8.63 1.04 -11.96
N TYR A 92 -7.85 0.46 -12.86
CA TYR A 92 -8.22 -0.71 -13.63
C TYR A 92 -7.21 -1.83 -13.45
N HIS A 93 -7.63 -3.06 -13.70
CA HIS A 93 -6.76 -4.22 -13.65
C HIS A 93 -7.05 -5.20 -14.79
N ASP A 94 -6.02 -5.94 -15.18
CA ASP A 94 -6.14 -7.15 -15.99
C ASP A 94 -5.49 -8.30 -15.21
N GLU A 95 -6.34 -9.19 -14.71
CA GLU A 95 -5.93 -10.34 -13.90
C GLU A 95 -5.01 -11.29 -14.68
N ARG A 96 -5.24 -11.48 -15.98
CA ARG A 96 -4.47 -12.42 -16.80
C ARG A 96 -3.09 -11.86 -17.11
N ALA A 97 -3.02 -10.55 -17.31
CA ALA A 97 -1.77 -9.85 -17.54
C ALA A 97 -1.00 -9.54 -16.24
N LEU A 98 -1.55 -9.83 -15.06
CA LEU A 98 -1.00 -9.41 -13.75
C LEU A 98 -0.79 -7.89 -13.67
N ALA A 99 -1.70 -7.14 -14.28
CA ALA A 99 -1.58 -5.70 -14.50
C ALA A 99 -2.57 -4.91 -13.64
N ALA A 100 -2.15 -3.73 -13.19
CA ALA A 100 -3.02 -2.72 -12.61
C ALA A 100 -2.51 -1.33 -13.02
N VAL A 101 -3.41 -0.52 -13.60
CA VAL A 101 -3.09 0.80 -14.13
C VAL A 101 -4.12 1.82 -13.70
N THR A 102 -3.67 3.05 -13.52
CA THR A 102 -4.54 4.22 -13.43
C THR A 102 -4.67 4.82 -14.83
N LEU A 103 -5.92 5.11 -15.22
CA LEU A 103 -6.23 5.81 -16.45
C LEU A 103 -6.75 7.22 -16.11
N SER A 104 -6.08 8.25 -16.60
CA SER A 104 -6.57 9.63 -16.51
C SER A 104 -6.56 10.30 -17.87
N GLU A 105 -7.35 11.36 -18.00
CA GLU A 105 -7.36 12.20 -19.19
C GLU A 105 -7.14 13.65 -18.77
N GLU A 106 -6.06 14.27 -19.25
CA GLU A 106 -5.70 15.65 -18.94
C GLU A 106 -5.50 16.41 -20.26
N ASP A 107 -6.27 17.49 -20.48
CA ASP A 107 -6.31 18.25 -21.73
C ASP A 107 -6.55 17.39 -22.99
N GLY A 108 -7.37 16.33 -22.87
CA GLY A 108 -7.61 15.37 -23.95
C GLY A 108 -6.43 14.44 -24.22
N ARG A 109 -5.50 14.29 -23.27
CA ARG A 109 -4.36 13.36 -23.33
C ARG A 109 -4.63 12.20 -22.40
N LEU A 110 -4.71 11.00 -22.97
CA LEU A 110 -4.69 9.77 -22.20
C LEU A 110 -3.36 9.68 -21.44
N GLN A 111 -3.44 9.49 -20.14
CA GLN A 111 -2.32 9.14 -19.28
C GLN A 111 -2.56 7.75 -18.70
N VAL A 112 -1.56 6.90 -18.85
CA VAL A 112 -1.54 5.54 -18.30
C VAL A 112 -0.34 5.41 -17.39
N GLU A 113 -0.59 5.05 -16.14
CA GLU A 113 0.48 4.83 -15.18
C GLU A 113 0.20 3.59 -14.34
N GLY A 114 1.16 2.66 -14.28
CA GLY A 114 1.02 1.45 -13.48
C GLY A 114 1.84 0.28 -13.98
N VAL A 115 1.39 -0.92 -13.62
CA VAL A 115 2.00 -2.20 -13.96
C VAL A 115 1.23 -2.81 -15.12
N ILE A 116 1.93 -3.17 -16.19
CA ILE A 116 1.36 -3.70 -17.44
C ILE A 116 1.77 -5.16 -17.72
N GLY A 117 2.35 -5.83 -16.72
CA GLY A 117 2.83 -7.19 -16.83
C GLY A 117 3.57 -7.63 -15.57
N PRO A 118 4.06 -8.88 -15.53
CA PRO A 118 4.85 -9.42 -14.42
C PRO A 118 6.00 -8.49 -13.98
N ASN A 119 6.75 -7.98 -14.97
CA ASN A 119 8.01 -7.25 -14.77
C ASN A 119 8.05 -5.91 -15.53
N LEU A 120 6.90 -5.37 -15.96
CA LEU A 120 6.84 -4.15 -16.77
C LEU A 120 5.94 -3.11 -16.14
N LYS A 121 6.43 -1.87 -16.12
CA LYS A 121 5.67 -0.67 -15.72
C LYS A 121 5.55 0.28 -16.89
N ILE A 122 4.51 1.12 -16.86
CA ILE A 122 4.26 2.21 -17.80
C ILE A 122 4.07 3.52 -17.05
N LYS A 123 4.58 4.61 -17.62
CA LYS A 123 4.34 5.98 -17.13
C LYS A 123 4.30 6.98 -18.28
N PRO A 124 3.59 8.12 -18.15
CA PRO A 124 3.66 9.21 -19.13
C PRO A 124 5.09 9.79 -19.24
N VAL A 125 5.48 10.28 -20.41
CA VAL A 125 6.74 11.02 -20.58
C VAL A 125 6.51 12.50 -20.28
N GLU A 126 7.00 12.97 -19.14
CA GLU A 126 6.84 14.36 -18.72
C GLU A 126 7.50 15.34 -19.72
N GLY A 127 6.77 16.40 -20.08
CA GLY A 127 7.27 17.47 -20.96
C GLY A 127 7.35 17.11 -22.45
N ALA A 128 6.91 15.93 -22.87
CA ALA A 128 6.91 15.55 -24.27
C ALA A 128 5.74 16.15 -25.06
N GLU A 129 6.02 16.62 -26.28
CA GLU A 129 5.02 17.07 -27.25
C GLU A 129 4.21 15.88 -27.81
N ARG A 130 3.03 16.17 -28.34
CA ARG A 130 2.18 15.15 -28.98
C ARG A 130 2.85 14.66 -30.27
N ALA A 131 2.65 13.38 -30.57
CA ALA A 131 2.89 12.89 -31.94
C ALA A 131 1.89 13.55 -32.92
N GLU A 132 2.19 13.48 -34.22
CA GLU A 132 1.34 14.06 -35.27
C GLU A 132 -0.10 13.54 -35.25
N ASP A 133 -0.32 12.33 -34.73
CA ASP A 133 -1.64 11.69 -34.56
C ASP A 133 -2.37 12.09 -33.26
N GLY A 134 -1.78 12.99 -32.46
CA GLY A 134 -2.34 13.50 -31.21
C GLY A 134 -2.08 12.62 -29.99
N LEU A 135 -1.42 11.46 -30.14
CA LEU A 135 -1.12 10.55 -29.03
C LEU A 135 0.02 11.09 -28.15
N HIS A 136 -0.10 10.84 -26.84
CA HIS A 136 0.90 11.24 -25.86
C HIS A 136 1.88 10.08 -25.60
N PRO A 137 3.21 10.31 -25.67
CA PRO A 137 4.19 9.25 -25.47
C PRO A 137 4.21 8.78 -24.01
N HIS A 138 4.35 7.48 -23.86
CA HIS A 138 4.53 6.79 -22.59
C HIS A 138 5.83 5.99 -22.62
N LEU A 139 6.44 5.82 -21.46
CA LEU A 139 7.62 4.99 -21.29
C LEU A 139 7.23 3.68 -20.63
N ILE A 140 7.58 2.57 -21.28
CA ILE A 140 7.61 1.24 -20.66
C ILE A 140 9.02 1.01 -20.12
N GLU A 141 9.10 0.50 -18.90
CA GLU A 141 10.36 0.11 -18.26
C GLU A 141 10.21 -1.25 -17.56
N THR A 142 11.31 -1.98 -17.40
CA THR A 142 11.36 -3.11 -16.46
C THR A 142 11.16 -2.60 -15.02
N ILE A 143 10.35 -3.32 -14.25
CA ILE A 143 10.25 -3.12 -12.79
C ILE A 143 11.61 -3.45 -12.19
N GLU A 144 12.09 -2.62 -11.28
CA GLU A 144 13.41 -2.80 -10.68
C GLU A 144 13.47 -4.13 -9.93
N ASP A 145 14.56 -4.87 -10.16
CA ASP A 145 14.86 -6.10 -9.42
C ASP A 145 15.03 -5.73 -7.94
N PRO A 146 14.23 -6.30 -7.02
CA PRO A 146 14.29 -5.96 -5.61
C PRO A 146 15.64 -6.28 -4.96
N GLY A 147 16.47 -7.12 -5.58
CA GLY A 147 17.72 -7.62 -5.00
C GLY A 147 17.66 -9.13 -4.74
N SER A 148 18.80 -9.71 -4.40
CA SER A 148 18.98 -11.18 -4.33
C SER A 148 19.06 -11.73 -2.91
N VAL A 149 18.80 -10.92 -1.89
CA VAL A 149 18.85 -11.35 -0.49
C VAL A 149 17.54 -10.96 0.18
N TYR A 150 16.81 -11.94 0.70
CA TYR A 150 15.79 -11.68 1.70
C TYR A 150 16.27 -12.25 3.03
N GLY A 151 15.86 -11.59 4.09
CA GLY A 151 16.48 -11.78 5.37
C GLY A 151 16.10 -13.12 6.00
N LYS A 152 17.08 -14.00 6.24
CA LYS A 152 16.87 -15.17 7.10
C LYS A 152 16.93 -14.74 8.56
N ALA A 153 15.92 -15.08 9.35
CA ALA A 153 16.00 -14.98 10.80
C ALA A 153 17.05 -16.00 11.31
N PHE A 154 17.85 -15.61 12.30
CA PHE A 154 18.83 -16.51 12.91
C PHE A 154 18.11 -17.49 13.85
N ASP A 155 18.34 -18.79 13.64
CA ASP A 155 17.73 -19.91 14.40
C ASP A 155 17.86 -19.77 15.93
N ASN A 156 18.87 -19.05 16.42
CA ASN A 156 19.16 -18.94 17.85
C ASN A 156 18.27 -17.95 18.63
N GLU A 157 17.51 -17.06 17.99
CA GLU A 157 16.63 -16.11 18.72
C GLU A 157 15.14 -16.48 18.72
N LEU A 158 14.66 -17.23 17.71
CA LEU A 158 13.28 -17.72 17.63
C LEU A 158 12.97 -18.79 18.71
N SER A 159 13.98 -19.48 19.21
CA SER A 159 13.88 -20.51 20.26
C SER A 159 13.47 -19.97 21.64
N LYS A 160 13.49 -18.64 21.85
CA LYS A 160 13.05 -17.98 23.09
C LYS A 160 11.60 -17.51 23.07
N ILE A 161 10.89 -17.65 21.95
CA ILE A 161 9.52 -17.16 21.81
C ILE A 161 8.55 -18.22 22.35
N SER A 162 8.13 -18.02 23.60
CA SER A 162 7.12 -18.83 24.28
C SER A 162 5.72 -18.49 23.76
N SER A 163 5.31 -19.11 22.65
CA SER A 163 3.89 -19.35 22.38
C SER A 163 3.47 -20.64 23.11
N ARG A 164 2.26 -20.65 23.69
CA ARG A 164 1.67 -21.90 24.23
C ARG A 164 1.55 -22.89 23.07
N ALA A 165 1.60 -24.20 23.35
CA ALA A 165 1.34 -25.21 22.34
C ALA A 165 -0.07 -24.99 21.75
N GLY A 166 -0.12 -24.36 20.58
CA GLY A 166 -1.33 -24.17 19.80
C GLY A 166 -1.73 -25.45 19.09
N GLY A 167 -3.00 -25.55 18.75
CA GLY A 167 -3.52 -26.63 17.91
C GLY A 167 -4.25 -26.06 16.70
N PHE A 168 -4.84 -26.96 15.92
CA PHE A 168 -5.77 -26.55 14.87
C PHE A 168 -7.19 -26.49 15.40
N ASP A 169 -7.93 -25.48 14.95
CA ASP A 169 -9.37 -25.33 15.11
C ASP A 169 -10.08 -26.16 14.04
N PRO A 170 -10.76 -27.27 14.40
CA PRO A 170 -11.46 -28.10 13.42
C PRO A 170 -12.53 -27.33 12.62
N ALA A 171 -13.11 -26.27 13.20
CA ALA A 171 -14.08 -25.43 12.49
C ALA A 171 -13.45 -24.59 11.38
N ALA A 172 -12.12 -24.41 11.41
CA ALA A 172 -11.38 -23.64 10.42
C ALA A 172 -11.08 -24.42 9.13
N TYR A 173 -11.21 -25.76 9.12
CA TYR A 173 -10.90 -26.58 7.93
C TYR A 173 -11.81 -26.29 6.74
N ASP A 174 -13.07 -25.91 6.99
CA ASP A 174 -14.04 -25.59 5.95
C ASP A 174 -13.98 -24.12 5.49
N VAL A 175 -13.11 -23.30 6.08
CA VAL A 175 -12.97 -21.88 5.72
C VAL A 175 -12.47 -21.75 4.28
N GLN A 176 -13.32 -21.21 3.43
CA GLN A 176 -13.04 -21.08 1.99
C GLN A 176 -12.20 -19.83 1.66
N VAL A 177 -12.28 -18.80 2.51
CA VAL A 177 -11.64 -17.51 2.29
C VAL A 177 -11.14 -16.95 3.61
N ILE A 178 -9.89 -16.50 3.61
CA ILE A 178 -9.33 -15.67 4.69
C ILE A 178 -9.13 -14.23 4.22
N TYR A 179 -9.19 -13.29 5.16
CA TYR A 179 -9.18 -11.86 4.92
C TYR A 179 -8.07 -11.16 5.70
N PRO A 180 -6.77 -11.34 5.37
CA PRO A 180 -5.71 -10.61 6.06
C PRO A 180 -5.92 -9.10 5.95
N GLU A 181 -6.22 -8.46 7.08
CA GLU A 181 -6.45 -7.02 7.19
C GLU A 181 -5.12 -6.28 7.39
N VAL A 182 -4.66 -5.57 6.36
CA VAL A 182 -3.31 -4.99 6.31
C VAL A 182 -3.36 -3.49 6.50
N PHE A 183 -2.55 -3.00 7.44
CA PHE A 183 -2.28 -1.58 7.64
C PHE A 183 -0.85 -1.25 7.22
N VAL A 184 -0.67 -0.25 6.37
CA VAL A 184 0.63 0.07 5.76
C VAL A 184 1.21 1.32 6.38
N ILE A 185 2.42 1.24 6.90
CA ILE A 185 3.14 2.41 7.43
C ILE A 185 4.19 2.79 6.40
N CYS A 186 4.13 4.01 5.89
CA CYS A 186 5.09 4.56 4.95
C CYS A 186 6.01 5.52 5.68
N ASP A 187 7.31 5.27 5.65
CA ASP A 187 8.27 6.19 6.28
C ASP A 187 8.50 7.47 5.48
N SER A 188 9.09 8.46 6.14
CA SER A 188 9.33 9.78 5.56
C SER A 188 10.29 9.76 4.37
N LYS A 189 11.20 8.79 4.29
CA LYS A 189 12.14 8.64 3.16
C LYS A 189 11.43 8.11 1.92
N PHE A 190 10.59 7.09 2.08
CA PHE A 190 9.75 6.56 1.02
C PHE A 190 8.78 7.63 0.52
N GLN A 191 8.10 8.32 1.45
CA GLN A 191 7.17 9.41 1.12
C GLN A 191 7.84 10.52 0.30
N ALA A 192 9.09 10.88 0.60
CA ALA A 192 9.80 11.98 -0.05
C ALA A 192 10.01 11.79 -1.56
N GLY A 193 9.89 10.58 -2.10
CA GLY A 193 9.96 10.34 -3.54
C GLY A 193 8.66 10.57 -4.31
N PHE A 194 7.56 10.90 -3.63
CA PHE A 194 6.28 11.22 -4.27
C PHE A 194 6.02 12.72 -4.28
N LYS A 195 5.44 13.22 -5.37
CA LYS A 195 5.07 14.63 -5.54
C LYS A 195 3.91 15.04 -4.63
N SER A 196 3.06 14.09 -4.23
CA SER A 196 1.89 14.34 -3.38
C SER A 196 1.41 13.05 -2.70
N GLU A 197 0.63 13.20 -1.62
CA GLU A 197 -0.10 12.10 -0.98
C GLU A 197 -0.98 11.35 -2.00
N LYS A 198 -1.66 12.07 -2.90
CA LYS A 198 -2.49 11.46 -3.95
C LYS A 198 -1.68 10.52 -4.83
N GLN A 199 -0.47 10.89 -5.22
CA GLN A 199 0.40 10.05 -6.04
C GLN A 199 0.87 8.80 -5.28
N LEU A 200 1.24 8.96 -4.00
CA LEU A 200 1.60 7.85 -3.13
C LEU A 200 0.43 6.86 -2.98
N LEU A 201 -0.79 7.36 -2.71
CA LEU A 201 -1.97 6.51 -2.59
C LEU A 201 -2.28 5.80 -3.91
N ALA A 202 -2.26 6.48 -5.05
CA ALA A 202 -2.45 5.85 -6.35
C ALA A 202 -1.41 4.74 -6.60
N TYR A 203 -0.15 4.96 -6.23
CA TYR A 203 0.90 3.94 -6.28
C TYR A 203 0.56 2.73 -5.40
N LEU A 204 0.23 2.94 -4.12
CA LEU A 204 -0.13 1.85 -3.20
C LEU A 204 -1.37 1.08 -3.65
N LEU A 205 -2.39 1.74 -4.22
CA LEU A 205 -3.58 1.06 -4.74
C LEU A 205 -3.24 0.09 -5.88
N ARG A 206 -2.36 0.50 -6.80
CA ARG A 206 -1.85 -0.38 -7.86
C ARG A 206 -1.05 -1.53 -7.28
N VAL A 207 -0.15 -1.25 -6.32
CA VAL A 207 0.63 -2.27 -5.61
C VAL A 207 -0.29 -3.31 -4.97
N PHE A 208 -1.22 -2.89 -4.11
CA PHE A 208 -2.15 -3.77 -3.42
C PHE A 208 -3.02 -4.58 -4.37
N LYS A 209 -3.47 -3.96 -5.47
CA LYS A 209 -4.27 -4.67 -6.46
C LYS A 209 -3.48 -5.81 -7.11
N VAL A 210 -2.23 -5.56 -7.49
CA VAL A 210 -1.36 -6.61 -8.09
C VAL A 210 -0.97 -7.65 -7.04
N VAL A 211 -0.66 -7.26 -5.81
CA VAL A 211 -0.41 -8.20 -4.70
C VAL A 211 -1.61 -9.12 -4.51
N ASN A 212 -2.83 -8.58 -4.46
CA ASN A 212 -4.05 -9.37 -4.34
C ASN A 212 -4.21 -10.33 -5.54
N ILE A 213 -3.88 -9.91 -6.76
CA ILE A 213 -3.87 -10.79 -7.95
C ILE A 213 -2.89 -11.95 -7.78
N ARG A 214 -1.68 -11.73 -7.25
CA ARG A 214 -0.68 -12.79 -7.00
C ARG A 214 -1.19 -13.83 -6.00
N TYR A 215 -1.87 -13.38 -4.94
CA TYR A 215 -2.48 -14.24 -3.92
C TYR A 215 -3.66 -15.10 -4.43
N ARG A 216 -4.25 -14.80 -5.58
CA ARG A 216 -5.33 -15.64 -6.16
C ARG A 216 -4.86 -17.03 -6.58
N THR A 217 -3.55 -17.23 -6.67
CA THR A 217 -2.96 -18.57 -6.89
C THR A 217 -3.10 -19.48 -5.68
N VAL A 218 -3.37 -18.93 -4.49
CA VAL A 218 -3.68 -19.65 -3.26
C VAL A 218 -5.18 -19.97 -3.26
N THR A 219 -5.54 -21.25 -3.27
CA THR A 219 -6.93 -21.68 -3.51
C THR A 219 -7.63 -22.27 -2.29
N HIS A 220 -6.91 -22.77 -1.28
CA HIS A 220 -7.48 -23.46 -0.12
C HIS A 220 -6.68 -23.11 1.16
N PRO A 221 -7.09 -22.08 1.92
CA PRO A 221 -8.17 -21.14 1.62
C PRO A 221 -7.80 -20.16 0.51
N LYS A 222 -8.79 -19.51 -0.11
CA LYS A 222 -8.54 -18.31 -0.92
C LYS A 222 -8.09 -17.17 -0.02
N VAL A 223 -7.13 -16.39 -0.46
CA VAL A 223 -6.65 -15.22 0.29
C VAL A 223 -7.20 -13.95 -0.35
N LYS A 224 -7.91 -13.14 0.43
CA LYS A 224 -8.36 -11.80 0.03
C LYS A 224 -7.76 -10.77 0.97
N ILE A 225 -6.61 -10.24 0.60
CA ILE A 225 -5.96 -9.16 1.35
C ILE A 225 -6.87 -7.94 1.36
N VAL A 226 -7.13 -7.40 2.55
CA VAL A 226 -7.95 -6.21 2.77
C VAL A 226 -7.02 -5.04 3.11
N PHE A 227 -7.01 -4.02 2.27
CA PHE A 227 -6.19 -2.82 2.51
C PHE A 227 -6.95 -1.88 3.44
N ARG A 228 -6.60 -1.83 4.73
CA ARG A 228 -7.36 -1.08 5.75
C ARG A 228 -7.01 0.39 5.83
N GLY A 229 -5.77 0.75 5.53
CA GLY A 229 -5.34 2.13 5.63
C GLY A 229 -3.84 2.30 5.52
N VAL A 230 -3.43 3.56 5.54
CA VAL A 230 -2.03 3.97 5.43
C VAL A 230 -1.69 4.90 6.58
N GLU A 231 -0.52 4.75 7.17
CA GLU A 231 0.09 5.76 8.04
C GLU A 231 1.26 6.43 7.35
N LEU A 232 1.30 7.76 7.41
CA LEU A 232 2.43 8.56 6.92
C LEU A 232 3.19 9.12 8.12
N THR A 233 4.38 8.59 8.38
CA THR A 233 5.20 9.01 9.51
C THR A 233 6.09 10.20 9.16
N LYS A 234 6.58 10.88 10.19
CA LYS A 234 7.67 11.87 10.09
C LYS A 234 8.94 11.24 10.61
N ARG A 235 10.09 11.65 10.08
CA ARG A 235 11.44 11.22 10.51
C ARG A 235 11.63 11.19 12.03
N THR A 236 11.07 12.17 12.74
CA THR A 236 11.19 12.28 14.21
C THR A 236 10.40 11.22 14.98
N ALA A 237 9.41 10.58 14.35
CA ALA A 237 8.59 9.52 14.95
C ALA A 237 9.11 8.11 14.62
N GLU A 238 10.04 7.98 13.67
CA GLU A 238 10.61 6.71 13.18
C GLU A 238 11.70 6.18 14.13
N THR A 239 11.38 6.04 15.42
CA THR A 239 12.33 5.66 16.48
C THR A 239 12.68 4.18 16.50
N TYR A 240 12.02 3.38 15.66
CA TYR A 240 12.17 1.93 15.55
C TYR A 240 13.28 1.51 14.56
N TYR A 241 13.85 2.44 13.78
CA TYR A 241 14.95 2.11 12.87
C TYR A 241 16.31 2.08 13.58
N LYS A 242 17.11 1.05 13.25
CA LYS A 242 18.52 0.94 13.63
C LYS A 242 19.42 1.36 12.48
N PHE A 243 19.76 2.64 12.45
CA PHE A 243 20.66 3.19 11.43
C PHE A 243 22.08 2.61 11.55
N VAL A 244 22.58 2.09 10.44
CA VAL A 244 23.99 1.73 10.24
C VAL A 244 24.75 2.93 9.68
N THR A 245 24.12 3.64 8.74
CA THR A 245 24.56 4.92 8.20
C THR A 245 23.37 5.87 8.09
N ALA A 246 23.54 7.05 7.47
CA ALA A 246 22.44 8.01 7.31
C ALA A 246 21.30 7.47 6.41
N ASP A 247 21.63 6.62 5.43
CA ASP A 247 20.69 6.09 4.43
C ASP A 247 20.47 4.57 4.55
N GLU A 248 21.14 3.89 5.48
CA GLU A 248 21.06 2.43 5.64
C GLU A 248 20.56 2.04 7.03
N ILE A 249 19.69 1.03 7.07
CA ILE A 249 19.17 0.45 8.31
C ILE A 249 19.52 -1.03 8.44
N ASP A 250 19.83 -1.47 9.66
CA ASP A 250 19.89 -2.90 9.99
C ASP A 250 18.46 -3.45 9.98
N GLY A 251 18.12 -4.21 8.95
CA GLY A 251 16.74 -4.65 8.70
C GLY A 251 16.19 -5.53 9.81
N TYR A 252 17.00 -6.47 10.34
CA TYR A 252 16.54 -7.40 11.36
C TYR A 252 16.35 -6.69 12.71
N LYS A 253 17.33 -5.89 13.15
CA LYS A 253 17.19 -5.16 14.42
C LYS A 253 16.07 -4.12 14.36
N SER A 254 15.88 -3.49 13.20
CA SER A 254 14.76 -2.57 12.99
C SER A 254 13.41 -3.29 13.09
N LEU A 255 13.27 -4.48 12.47
CA LEU A 255 12.05 -5.28 12.61
C LEU A 255 11.77 -5.67 14.08
N GLN A 256 12.80 -6.04 14.84
CA GLN A 256 12.64 -6.35 16.28
C GLN A 256 12.18 -5.14 17.09
N ASP A 257 12.64 -3.93 16.76
CA ASP A 257 12.20 -2.71 17.44
C ASP A 257 10.82 -2.23 16.96
N ILE A 258 10.47 -2.50 15.69
CA ILE A 258 9.11 -2.34 15.16
C ILE A 258 8.11 -3.20 15.96
N VAL A 259 8.43 -4.47 16.23
CA VAL A 259 7.60 -5.35 17.08
C VAL A 259 7.33 -4.71 18.45
N LYS A 260 8.37 -4.17 19.09
CA LYS A 260 8.22 -3.47 20.39
C LYS A 260 7.37 -2.22 20.26
N TYR A 261 7.60 -1.43 19.20
CA TYR A 261 6.87 -0.21 18.92
C TYR A 261 5.37 -0.48 18.72
N VAL A 262 5.01 -1.43 17.85
CA VAL A 262 3.61 -1.80 17.58
C VAL A 262 2.95 -2.32 18.85
N LYS A 263 3.63 -3.19 19.62
CA LYS A 263 3.14 -3.70 20.90
C LYS A 263 2.89 -2.60 21.93
N SER A 264 3.79 -1.63 22.05
CA SER A 264 3.63 -0.49 22.97
C SER A 264 2.51 0.47 22.55
N ASN A 265 2.11 0.43 21.28
CA ASN A 265 1.06 1.29 20.72
C ASN A 265 -0.15 0.46 20.26
N ASN A 266 -0.45 -0.64 20.94
CA ASN A 266 -1.44 -1.62 20.49
C ASN A 266 -2.85 -1.02 20.30
N ASP A 267 -3.21 0.05 21.01
CA ASP A 267 -4.49 0.74 20.80
C ASP A 267 -4.63 1.30 19.37
N SER A 268 -3.51 1.62 18.71
CA SER A 268 -3.46 2.15 17.34
C SER A 268 -3.28 1.09 16.25
N TYR A 269 -2.84 -0.12 16.61
CA TYR A 269 -2.43 -1.17 15.66
C TYR A 269 -3.10 -2.54 15.91
N GLY A 270 -3.83 -2.68 17.02
CA GLY A 270 -4.43 -3.93 17.49
C GLY A 270 -5.53 -4.48 16.60
N LEU A 271 -6.13 -3.62 15.76
CA LEU A 271 -7.22 -3.95 14.86
C LEU A 271 -6.77 -4.53 13.51
N PHE A 272 -5.46 -4.61 13.25
CA PHE A 272 -4.93 -5.07 11.98
C PHE A 272 -4.22 -6.41 12.14
N ASP A 273 -4.54 -7.35 11.26
CA ASP A 273 -3.98 -8.70 11.26
C ASP A 273 -2.52 -8.71 10.87
N LEU A 274 -2.12 -7.77 10.01
CA LEU A 274 -0.74 -7.53 9.56
C LEU A 274 -0.47 -6.03 9.55
N VAL A 275 0.75 -5.65 9.95
CA VAL A 275 1.23 -4.26 9.91
C VAL A 275 2.49 -4.19 9.07
N TYR A 276 2.37 -3.62 7.87
CA TYR A 276 3.43 -3.61 6.87
C TYR A 276 4.18 -2.28 6.88
N PHE A 277 5.44 -2.28 7.30
CA PHE A 277 6.32 -1.11 7.24
C PHE A 277 7.02 -1.05 5.89
N THR A 278 6.85 0.08 5.21
CA THR A 278 7.49 0.39 3.93
C THR A 278 8.55 1.44 4.15
N THR A 279 9.78 1.12 3.76
CA THR A 279 10.92 2.01 3.93
C THR A 279 11.57 2.42 2.62
N GLY A 280 12.00 3.68 2.55
CA GLY A 280 12.87 4.17 1.48
C GLY A 280 14.36 4.11 1.83
N TYR A 281 14.72 3.58 3.00
CA TYR A 281 16.11 3.36 3.42
C TYR A 281 16.64 2.04 2.84
N ASP A 282 17.94 2.00 2.54
CA ASP A 282 18.60 0.77 2.10
C ASP A 282 18.69 -0.21 3.28
N MET A 283 18.05 -1.36 3.14
CA MET A 283 18.06 -2.39 4.17
C MET A 283 19.32 -3.25 4.03
N VAL A 284 20.00 -3.47 5.15
CA VAL A 284 21.20 -4.32 5.21
C VAL A 284 21.09 -5.34 6.34
N ALA A 285 21.70 -6.50 6.17
CA ALA A 285 21.82 -7.50 7.23
C ALA A 285 23.24 -7.50 7.80
N ILE A 286 23.35 -7.33 9.12
CA ILE A 286 24.64 -7.31 9.82
C ILE A 286 24.86 -8.67 10.51
N GLN A 287 25.91 -9.38 10.09
CA GLN A 287 26.32 -10.68 10.63
C GLN A 287 27.72 -10.59 11.22
N GLY A 288 27.80 -10.33 12.54
CA GLY A 288 29.10 -10.10 13.19
C GLY A 288 29.78 -8.86 12.61
N SER A 289 30.91 -9.05 11.92
CA SER A 289 31.61 -7.99 11.19
C SER A 289 31.14 -7.81 9.74
N ASP A 290 30.36 -8.76 9.21
CA ASP A 290 29.98 -8.78 7.80
C ASP A 290 28.68 -8.02 7.58
N LYS A 291 28.65 -7.22 6.52
CA LYS A 291 27.47 -6.49 6.06
C LYS A 291 27.00 -7.08 4.74
N LEU A 292 25.84 -7.72 4.76
CA LEU A 292 25.16 -8.21 3.57
C LEU A 292 24.26 -7.09 3.04
N THR A 293 24.51 -6.69 1.80
CA THR A 293 23.73 -5.69 1.06
C THR A 293 22.66 -6.36 0.18
N ALA A 294 21.77 -5.56 -0.42
CA ALA A 294 20.67 -6.01 -1.27
C ALA A 294 19.60 -6.85 -0.54
N LEU A 295 19.36 -6.54 0.73
CA LEU A 295 18.26 -7.08 1.51
C LEU A 295 16.98 -6.29 1.18
N SER A 296 15.93 -6.95 0.72
CA SER A 296 14.72 -6.23 0.29
C SER A 296 13.57 -6.27 1.30
N GLY A 297 13.60 -7.22 2.25
CA GLY A 297 12.54 -7.39 3.23
C GLY A 297 12.85 -8.37 4.36
N TYR A 298 12.07 -8.26 5.43
CA TYR A 298 12.05 -9.16 6.58
C TYR A 298 10.63 -9.33 7.13
N ALA A 299 10.32 -10.56 7.53
CA ALA A 299 9.12 -10.92 8.26
C ALA A 299 9.36 -12.12 9.17
N PHE A 300 8.47 -12.31 10.15
CA PHE A 300 8.44 -13.53 10.94
C PHE A 300 7.57 -14.59 10.25
N VAL A 301 7.99 -15.85 10.33
CA VAL A 301 7.25 -16.96 9.71
C VAL A 301 6.14 -17.46 10.63
N ALA A 302 4.95 -17.69 10.07
CA ALA A 302 3.75 -18.17 10.78
C ALA A 302 3.42 -17.31 12.00
N SER A 303 3.24 -16.01 11.79
CA SER A 303 3.11 -15.01 12.84
C SER A 303 1.87 -14.11 12.74
N ALA A 304 1.00 -14.33 11.74
CA ALA A 304 -0.24 -13.58 11.60
C ALA A 304 -1.10 -13.70 12.87
N CYS A 305 -1.83 -12.63 13.21
CA CYS A 305 -2.62 -12.52 14.45
C CYS A 305 -1.82 -12.58 15.77
N THR A 306 -0.49 -12.61 15.73
CA THR A 306 0.35 -12.61 16.94
C THR A 306 0.91 -11.21 17.23
N SER A 307 1.75 -11.09 18.25
CA SER A 307 2.52 -9.87 18.51
C SER A 307 3.75 -9.71 17.61
N HIS A 308 3.94 -10.57 16.60
CA HIS A 308 5.05 -10.55 15.63
C HIS A 308 4.50 -10.49 14.20
N ARG A 309 3.36 -9.81 14.01
CA ARG A 309 2.61 -9.73 12.75
C ARG A 309 3.09 -8.62 11.82
N GLU A 310 4.23 -8.03 12.13
CA GLU A 310 4.85 -6.93 11.42
C GLU A 310 5.78 -7.43 10.31
N GLN A 311 5.77 -6.74 9.17
CA GLN A 311 6.73 -6.92 8.08
C GLN A 311 7.47 -5.61 7.84
N LEU A 312 8.72 -5.70 7.36
CA LEU A 312 9.49 -4.55 6.90
C LEU A 312 9.97 -4.82 5.48
N GLY A 313 9.61 -3.96 4.54
CA GLY A 313 10.04 -4.07 3.15
C GLY A 313 10.55 -2.75 2.60
N GLU A 314 11.64 -2.84 1.85
CA GLU A 314 12.24 -1.71 1.15
C GLU A 314 11.53 -1.46 -0.18
N ASP A 315 11.22 -0.21 -0.48
CA ASP A 315 10.72 0.18 -1.79
C ASP A 315 11.41 1.45 -2.31
N THR A 316 11.53 1.52 -3.63
CA THR A 316 11.93 2.72 -4.33
C THR A 316 10.67 3.35 -4.93
N PRO A 317 10.36 4.62 -4.63
CA PRO A 317 9.14 5.27 -5.13
C PRO A 317 8.99 5.14 -6.64
N MET A 318 7.78 4.79 -7.10
CA MET A 318 7.46 4.54 -8.52
C MET A 318 8.20 3.35 -9.17
N SER A 319 8.90 2.52 -8.38
CA SER A 319 9.61 1.35 -8.92
C SER A 319 8.70 0.15 -9.19
N TYR A 320 7.68 -0.03 -8.34
CA TYR A 320 6.82 -1.21 -8.20
C TYR A 320 7.53 -2.48 -7.70
N LYS A 321 8.77 -2.41 -7.20
CA LYS A 321 9.49 -3.57 -6.64
C LYS A 321 8.81 -4.10 -5.36
N MET A 322 8.16 -3.22 -4.59
CA MET A 322 7.33 -3.54 -3.43
C MET A 322 6.29 -4.62 -3.69
N ILE A 323 5.77 -4.78 -4.91
CA ILE A 323 4.76 -5.81 -5.20
C ILE A 323 5.29 -7.21 -4.90
N ARG A 324 6.55 -7.49 -5.27
CA ARG A 324 7.18 -8.78 -4.99
C ARG A 324 7.50 -8.92 -3.52
N ILE A 325 8.15 -7.91 -2.95
CA ILE A 325 8.58 -7.91 -1.55
C ILE A 325 7.37 -8.06 -0.63
N MET A 326 6.33 -7.24 -0.81
CA MET A 326 5.11 -7.32 0.00
C MET A 326 4.44 -8.69 -0.10
N ALA A 327 4.33 -9.24 -1.32
CA ALA A 327 3.74 -10.56 -1.48
C ALA A 327 4.54 -11.65 -0.75
N HIS A 328 5.88 -11.56 -0.81
CA HIS A 328 6.82 -12.48 -0.16
C HIS A 328 6.77 -12.38 1.37
N GLU A 329 6.95 -11.18 1.92
CA GLU A 329 6.98 -10.95 3.37
C GLU A 329 5.64 -11.26 4.04
N MET A 330 4.53 -10.91 3.40
CA MET A 330 3.22 -11.30 3.91
C MET A 330 3.03 -12.82 3.89
N ALA A 331 3.60 -13.53 2.91
CA ALA A 331 3.50 -14.98 2.83
C ALA A 331 4.31 -15.67 3.93
N HIS A 332 5.46 -15.10 4.32
CA HIS A 332 6.15 -15.50 5.55
C HIS A 332 5.23 -15.41 6.76
N THR A 333 4.63 -14.25 7.00
CA THR A 333 3.70 -14.05 8.12
C THR A 333 2.50 -14.98 8.06
N LEU A 334 2.01 -15.31 6.86
CA LEU A 334 0.94 -16.28 6.64
C LEU A 334 1.40 -17.75 6.68
N GLY A 335 2.67 -18.04 6.95
CA GLY A 335 3.16 -19.38 7.30
C GLY A 335 4.20 -19.98 6.36
N CYS A 336 4.50 -19.38 5.22
CA CYS A 336 5.44 -19.95 4.26
C CYS A 336 6.90 -19.70 4.68
N PRO A 337 7.77 -20.71 4.80
CA PRO A 337 9.20 -20.51 4.69
C PRO A 337 9.58 -20.17 3.24
N HIS A 338 10.88 -19.94 3.03
CA HIS A 338 11.44 -20.02 1.69
C HIS A 338 11.26 -21.43 1.10
N ASP A 339 11.00 -21.53 -0.21
CA ASP A 339 10.93 -22.82 -0.90
C ASP A 339 12.25 -23.61 -0.72
N GLY A 340 12.17 -24.92 -0.49
CA GLY A 340 13.33 -25.77 -0.25
C GLY A 340 13.89 -25.67 1.18
N SER A 341 13.17 -25.04 2.11
CA SER A 341 13.60 -24.89 3.50
C SER A 341 12.52 -25.29 4.51
N ALA A 342 12.94 -25.44 5.76
CA ALA A 342 12.08 -25.64 6.92
C ALA A 342 12.59 -24.75 8.06
N ILE A 343 11.68 -24.21 8.86
CA ILE A 343 12.00 -23.32 9.97
C ILE A 343 10.98 -23.48 11.11
N GLU A 344 11.36 -23.15 12.33
CA GLU A 344 10.42 -23.03 13.44
C GLU A 344 9.62 -21.72 13.31
N GLY A 345 8.30 -21.84 13.10
CA GLY A 345 7.38 -20.70 13.06
C GLY A 345 7.09 -20.12 14.45
N ILE A 346 6.47 -18.94 14.49
CA ILE A 346 6.01 -18.31 15.74
C ILE A 346 4.82 -19.09 16.33
N VAL A 347 3.83 -19.42 15.51
CA VAL A 347 2.73 -20.32 15.86
C VAL A 347 3.26 -21.76 15.95
N LYS A 348 2.85 -22.49 16.99
CA LYS A 348 3.33 -23.86 17.29
C LYS A 348 2.35 -24.96 16.92
N ALA A 349 1.21 -24.62 16.33
CA ALA A 349 0.26 -25.59 15.80
C ALA A 349 0.85 -26.44 14.65
N PHE A 350 1.83 -25.91 13.93
CA PHE A 350 2.53 -26.61 12.87
C PHE A 350 3.98 -26.14 12.76
N LYS A 351 4.80 -26.95 12.10
CA LYS A 351 6.16 -26.57 11.71
C LYS A 351 6.16 -26.19 10.23
N PRO A 352 6.46 -24.93 9.88
CA PRO A 352 6.68 -24.52 8.50
C PRO A 352 7.78 -25.34 7.81
N ASP A 353 7.39 -26.23 6.90
CA ASP A 353 8.28 -27.10 6.13
C ASP A 353 7.82 -27.19 4.68
N VAL A 354 8.64 -26.65 3.77
CA VAL A 354 8.39 -26.64 2.33
C VAL A 354 9.58 -27.21 1.56
N THR A 355 10.34 -28.12 2.19
CA THR A 355 11.46 -28.82 1.56
C THR A 355 11.08 -29.61 0.30
N GLY A 356 9.79 -29.97 0.17
CA GLY A 356 9.22 -30.62 -1.02
C GLY A 356 9.04 -29.73 -2.25
N CYS A 357 9.21 -28.41 -2.14
CA CYS A 357 9.18 -27.49 -3.28
C CYS A 357 10.57 -26.89 -3.46
N PRO A 358 11.35 -27.30 -4.48
CA PRO A 358 12.71 -26.82 -4.68
C PRO A 358 12.82 -25.30 -4.83
N TRP A 359 13.85 -24.71 -4.23
CA TRP A 359 14.23 -23.30 -4.43
C TRP A 359 14.34 -22.91 -5.91
N ASP A 360 14.91 -23.82 -6.71
CA ASP A 360 15.18 -23.60 -8.13
C ASP A 360 13.93 -23.60 -9.01
N ASP A 361 12.75 -23.95 -8.48
CA ASP A 361 11.49 -23.82 -9.21
C ASP A 361 11.06 -22.36 -9.41
N GLY A 362 11.67 -21.42 -8.69
CA GLY A 362 11.53 -20.00 -8.98
C GLY A 362 10.18 -19.39 -8.64
N TYR A 363 9.45 -19.94 -7.65
CA TYR A 363 8.21 -19.34 -7.13
C TYR A 363 8.49 -18.09 -6.27
N ILE A 364 7.43 -17.36 -5.87
CA ILE A 364 7.56 -16.12 -5.07
C ILE A 364 8.43 -16.31 -3.83
N MET A 365 8.39 -17.48 -3.17
CA MET A 365 9.18 -17.77 -1.97
C MET A 365 10.64 -18.17 -2.25
N SER A 366 11.12 -17.90 -3.47
CA SER A 366 12.54 -17.95 -3.86
C SER A 366 13.02 -16.57 -4.32
N TYR A 367 14.29 -16.42 -4.65
CA TYR A 367 14.84 -15.18 -5.23
C TYR A 367 15.01 -15.26 -6.75
N LYS A 368 14.47 -16.30 -7.39
CA LYS A 368 14.63 -16.51 -8.83
C LYS A 368 13.43 -15.96 -9.60
N GLU A 369 13.74 -15.09 -10.56
CA GLU A 369 12.75 -14.47 -11.45
C GLU A 369 12.96 -14.91 -12.90
N GLU A 370 12.94 -16.23 -13.13
CA GLU A 370 13.22 -16.82 -14.44
C GLU A 370 11.98 -16.88 -15.35
N ASP A 371 10.80 -17.14 -14.79
CA ASP A 371 9.56 -17.30 -15.55
C ASP A 371 8.31 -16.94 -14.72
N SER A 372 7.11 -17.18 -15.28
CA SER A 372 5.82 -16.86 -14.65
C SER A 372 5.60 -17.45 -13.24
N ARG A 373 6.33 -18.49 -12.85
CA ARG A 373 6.31 -19.06 -11.50
C ARG A 373 6.72 -18.04 -10.46
N SER A 374 7.61 -17.10 -10.81
CA SER A 374 8.05 -16.03 -9.90
C SER A 374 6.93 -15.11 -9.47
N MET A 375 5.75 -15.18 -10.10
CA MET A 375 4.55 -14.41 -9.74
C MET A 375 3.50 -15.22 -8.98
N LYS A 376 3.83 -16.45 -8.59
CA LYS A 376 2.90 -17.42 -8.00
C LYS A 376 3.50 -18.03 -6.74
N PHE A 377 2.64 -18.58 -5.89
CA PHE A 377 3.09 -19.38 -4.75
C PHE A 377 3.20 -20.85 -5.15
N SER A 378 4.19 -21.55 -4.57
CA SER A 378 4.31 -23.00 -4.70
C SER A 378 3.12 -23.70 -4.02
N SER A 379 2.86 -24.95 -4.37
CA SER A 379 1.86 -25.76 -3.68
C SER A 379 2.22 -25.97 -2.20
N CYS A 380 3.50 -26.01 -1.87
CA CYS A 380 3.97 -26.12 -0.48
C CYS A 380 3.64 -24.86 0.31
N CYS A 381 3.94 -23.67 -0.21
CA CYS A 381 3.55 -22.42 0.44
C CYS A 381 2.01 -22.31 0.58
N THR A 382 1.26 -22.67 -0.47
CA THR A 382 -0.21 -22.72 -0.40
C THR A 382 -0.71 -23.60 0.75
N TYR A 383 -0.07 -24.75 0.97
CA TYR A 383 -0.41 -25.64 2.08
C TYR A 383 -0.03 -25.06 3.45
N MET A 384 1.08 -24.34 3.56
CA MET A 384 1.47 -23.66 4.80
C MET A 384 0.48 -22.53 5.18
N ILE A 385 -0.01 -21.79 4.20
CA ILE A 385 -1.08 -20.79 4.42
C ILE A 385 -2.35 -21.47 4.94
N ALA A 386 -2.67 -22.66 4.43
CA ALA A 386 -3.79 -23.46 4.94
C ALA A 386 -3.58 -23.83 6.42
N GLN A 387 -2.42 -24.39 6.76
CA GLN A 387 -2.10 -24.74 8.15
C GLN A 387 -2.13 -23.53 9.09
N MET A 388 -1.63 -22.38 8.64
CA MET A 388 -1.76 -21.13 9.40
C MET A 388 -3.22 -20.79 9.63
N SER A 389 -4.05 -20.77 8.57
CA SER A 389 -5.48 -20.42 8.68
C SER A 389 -6.28 -21.35 9.60
N TRP A 390 -5.82 -22.59 9.76
CA TRP A 390 -6.43 -23.58 10.64
C TRP A 390 -6.01 -23.44 12.11
N SER A 391 -4.92 -22.74 12.40
CA SER A 391 -4.46 -22.56 13.79
C SER A 391 -5.46 -21.75 14.61
N TYR A 392 -5.54 -22.03 15.91
CA TYR A 392 -6.35 -21.21 16.82
C TYR A 392 -5.85 -19.77 16.87
N GLU A 393 -4.54 -19.56 16.79
CA GLU A 393 -3.91 -18.26 16.81
C GLU A 393 -4.32 -17.39 15.60
N ALA A 394 -4.59 -18.00 14.44
CA ALA A 394 -4.96 -17.28 13.22
C ALA A 394 -6.45 -16.93 13.10
N GLU A 395 -7.21 -16.90 14.21
CA GLU A 395 -8.64 -16.61 14.18
C GLU A 395 -8.97 -15.28 13.49
N CYS A 396 -8.11 -14.26 13.66
CA CYS A 396 -8.31 -12.94 13.08
C CYS A 396 -8.49 -12.99 11.54
N LEU A 397 -7.75 -13.87 10.86
CA LEU A 397 -7.80 -14.03 9.41
C LEU A 397 -9.13 -14.61 8.89
N ARG A 398 -9.92 -15.26 9.76
CA ARG A 398 -11.17 -15.94 9.38
C ARG A 398 -12.38 -15.00 9.37
N ARG A 399 -12.21 -13.77 9.87
CA ARG A 399 -13.25 -12.75 9.89
C ARG A 399 -12.83 -11.59 9.00
N ASN A 400 -13.81 -10.81 8.57
CA ASN A 400 -13.56 -9.55 7.89
C ASN A 400 -14.26 -8.49 8.73
N ASP A 401 -13.47 -7.74 9.51
CA ASP A 401 -13.98 -6.78 10.48
C ASP A 401 -14.18 -5.37 9.85
N THR A 402 -14.14 -5.27 8.52
CA THR A 402 -14.45 -4.03 7.76
C THR A 402 -15.95 -3.74 7.63
N ILE A 403 -16.27 -2.46 7.38
CA ILE A 403 -17.61 -2.06 6.99
C ILE A 403 -17.81 -2.35 5.49
N THR A 404 -18.47 -3.47 5.16
CA THR A 404 -18.59 -3.97 3.76
C THR A 404 -19.91 -3.66 3.04
N LYS A 405 -20.83 -2.85 3.62
CA LYS A 405 -22.20 -2.77 3.09
C LYS A 405 -22.33 -1.88 1.84
N ILE A 406 -22.46 -2.52 0.68
CA ILE A 406 -23.26 -2.02 -0.44
C ILE A 406 -24.50 -2.93 -0.60
N PRO A 407 -25.74 -2.46 -0.33
CA PRO A 407 -26.88 -2.93 -1.09
C PRO A 407 -26.81 -2.30 -2.49
N GLU A 408 -26.90 -3.11 -3.55
CA GLU A 408 -27.20 -2.61 -4.90
C GLU A 408 -28.30 -1.54 -4.82
N ARG A 409 -28.01 -0.29 -5.16
CA ARG A 409 -29.02 0.78 -5.02
C ARG A 409 -29.33 1.48 -6.32
N LYS A 410 -30.63 1.40 -6.64
CA LYS A 410 -31.38 2.18 -7.65
C LYS A 410 -31.51 3.69 -7.33
N ASN A 411 -30.70 4.27 -6.44
CA ASN A 411 -30.80 5.69 -6.06
C ASN A 411 -29.40 6.33 -5.92
N PRO A 412 -29.23 7.62 -6.27
CA PRO A 412 -27.94 8.29 -6.24
C PRO A 412 -27.35 8.34 -4.81
N VAL A 413 -26.07 7.97 -4.71
CA VAL A 413 -25.26 8.07 -3.50
C VAL A 413 -25.10 9.55 -3.14
N ARG A 414 -25.39 9.90 -1.88
CA ARG A 414 -25.22 11.26 -1.36
C ARG A 414 -23.86 11.37 -0.70
N LEU A 415 -23.11 12.40 -1.05
CA LEU A 415 -21.78 12.64 -0.50
C LEU A 415 -21.87 13.11 0.96
N PRO A 416 -20.86 12.87 1.80
CA PRO A 416 -20.89 13.24 3.21
C PRO A 416 -21.20 14.72 3.47
N GLY A 417 -20.71 15.64 2.62
CA GLY A 417 -20.98 17.07 2.69
C GLY A 417 -22.40 17.48 2.29
N GLU A 418 -23.18 16.58 1.69
CA GLU A 418 -24.62 16.75 1.46
C GLU A 418 -25.47 16.32 2.68
N LEU A 419 -24.84 15.63 3.63
CA LEU A 419 -25.48 15.09 4.83
C LEU A 419 -25.08 15.85 6.09
N LEU A 420 -23.86 16.41 6.11
CA LEU A 420 -23.25 17.01 7.29
C LEU A 420 -23.03 18.52 7.11
N SER A 421 -23.62 19.33 8.01
CA SER A 421 -23.35 20.78 8.05
C SER A 421 -21.89 21.05 8.41
N LYS A 422 -21.37 22.24 8.08
CA LYS A 422 -19.98 22.62 8.36
C LYS A 422 -19.70 22.63 9.86
N THR A 423 -20.66 23.05 10.68
CA THR A 423 -20.57 22.94 12.15
C THR A 423 -20.49 21.50 12.62
N LYS A 424 -21.23 20.58 12.00
CA LYS A 424 -21.14 19.16 12.35
C LYS A 424 -19.77 18.60 11.96
N GLN A 425 -19.22 19.03 10.82
CA GLN A 425 -17.85 18.70 10.40
C GLN A 425 -16.81 19.23 11.40
N CYS A 426 -16.93 20.47 11.90
CA CYS A 426 -16.05 20.99 12.98
C CYS A 426 -16.11 20.14 14.26
N LYS A 427 -17.31 19.74 14.69
CA LYS A 427 -17.49 18.89 15.88
C LYS A 427 -16.95 17.48 15.69
N MET A 428 -16.95 16.97 14.46
CA MET A 428 -16.39 15.66 14.13
C MET A 428 -14.86 15.73 14.00
N ALA A 429 -14.32 16.82 13.46
CA ALA A 429 -12.89 17.05 13.34
C ALA A 429 -12.23 17.28 14.71
N TYR A 430 -12.94 17.91 15.64
CA TYR A 430 -12.43 18.22 16.98
C TYR A 430 -13.41 17.76 18.08
N PRO A 431 -13.55 16.44 18.30
CA PRO A 431 -14.54 15.89 19.23
C PRO A 431 -14.29 16.29 20.69
N GLU A 432 -13.04 16.61 21.05
CA GLU A 432 -12.62 17.03 22.38
C GLU A 432 -12.94 18.52 22.68
N LEU A 433 -13.30 19.31 21.66
CA LEU A 433 -13.69 20.70 21.83
C LEU A 433 -15.17 20.80 22.20
N ARG A 434 -15.45 21.21 23.44
CA ARG A 434 -16.82 21.24 23.99
C ARG A 434 -17.74 22.21 23.25
N LYS A 435 -17.20 23.28 22.66
CA LYS A 435 -17.96 24.39 22.06
C LYS A 435 -17.52 24.74 20.63
N THR A 436 -17.04 23.79 19.83
CA THR A 436 -16.62 24.08 18.44
C THR A 436 -17.78 24.18 17.43
N TYR A 437 -17.64 25.07 16.45
CA TYR A 437 -18.59 25.31 15.34
C TYR A 437 -17.90 26.00 14.17
N PHE A 438 -18.53 26.00 12.98
CA PHE A 438 -18.00 26.63 11.78
C PHE A 438 -18.09 28.16 11.86
N MET A 439 -17.01 28.86 11.50
CA MET A 439 -16.88 30.30 11.51
C MET A 439 -16.99 30.87 10.07
N PRO A 440 -18.19 31.28 9.62
CA PRO A 440 -18.44 31.70 8.24
C PRO A 440 -17.64 32.93 7.78
N GLU A 441 -17.17 33.76 8.72
CA GLU A 441 -16.35 34.95 8.47
C GLU A 441 -15.02 34.64 7.77
N TYR A 442 -14.49 33.41 7.90
CA TYR A 442 -13.24 32.99 7.24
C TYR A 442 -13.47 32.36 5.86
N GLY A 443 -14.73 32.21 5.43
CA GLY A 443 -15.08 31.64 4.14
C GLY A 443 -14.78 30.15 4.00
N THR A 444 -14.89 29.66 2.77
CA THR A 444 -14.74 28.23 2.43
C THR A 444 -13.87 27.95 1.19
N GLY A 445 -12.98 28.88 0.85
CA GLY A 445 -12.12 28.77 -0.33
C GLY A 445 -11.21 27.53 -0.24
N ASN A 446 -10.94 26.91 -1.39
CA ASN A 446 -10.12 25.68 -1.49
C ASN A 446 -10.58 24.57 -0.54
N CYS A 447 -11.89 24.49 -0.28
CA CYS A 447 -12.47 23.46 0.59
C CYS A 447 -11.89 23.40 2.00
N MET A 448 -11.48 24.55 2.52
CA MET A 448 -11.07 24.71 3.90
C MET A 448 -12.09 25.53 4.67
N ALA A 449 -12.26 25.25 5.96
CA ALA A 449 -13.13 26.02 6.84
C ALA A 449 -12.47 26.21 8.20
N GLU A 450 -12.77 27.32 8.87
CA GLU A 450 -12.29 27.58 10.23
C GLU A 450 -13.33 27.19 11.27
N CYS A 451 -12.87 26.50 12.31
CA CYS A 451 -13.69 26.04 13.43
C CYS A 451 -13.29 26.76 14.71
N PHE A 452 -14.27 27.22 15.48
CA PHE A 452 -14.03 27.89 16.75
C PHE A 452 -13.34 26.98 17.78
N VAL A 453 -12.34 27.53 18.47
CA VAL A 453 -11.59 26.87 19.54
C VAL A 453 -11.78 27.66 20.84
N PRO A 454 -12.47 27.11 21.85
CA PRO A 454 -12.68 27.78 23.13
C PRO A 454 -11.37 27.84 23.94
N GLY A 455 -10.89 29.05 24.20
CA GLY A 455 -9.64 29.28 24.91
C GLY A 455 -9.66 28.79 26.37
N GLU A 456 -10.85 28.78 27.00
CA GLU A 456 -11.07 28.25 28.35
C GLU A 456 -10.60 26.80 28.52
N GLN A 457 -10.62 25.98 27.47
CA GLN A 457 -10.17 24.59 27.54
C GLN A 457 -8.63 24.46 27.54
N PHE A 458 -7.90 25.52 27.17
CA PHE A 458 -6.45 25.52 27.01
C PHE A 458 -5.75 26.61 27.84
N ALA A 459 -6.46 27.25 28.77
CA ALA A 459 -5.97 28.41 29.53
C ALA A 459 -5.41 29.52 28.62
N ALA A 460 -6.06 29.74 27.47
CA ALA A 460 -5.66 30.68 26.43
C ALA A 460 -6.85 31.56 26.00
N SER A 461 -6.62 32.49 25.09
CA SER A 461 -7.68 33.22 24.39
C SER A 461 -8.39 32.32 23.38
N ASP A 462 -9.64 32.66 23.04
CA ASP A 462 -10.37 32.00 21.96
C ASP A 462 -9.59 32.08 20.64
N GLY A 463 -9.65 31.01 19.86
CA GLY A 463 -8.97 30.90 18.57
C GLY A 463 -9.81 30.16 17.55
N HIS A 464 -9.17 29.76 16.46
CA HIS A 464 -9.78 28.95 15.42
C HIS A 464 -8.76 27.97 14.83
N TRP A 465 -9.23 26.79 14.42
CA TRP A 465 -8.44 25.78 13.72
C TRP A 465 -9.10 25.40 12.40
N SER A 466 -8.26 25.18 11.39
CA SER A 466 -8.70 24.89 10.03
C SER A 466 -9.01 23.41 9.82
N ILE A 467 -10.09 23.11 9.10
CA ILE A 467 -10.44 21.77 8.63
C ILE A 467 -10.56 21.75 7.11
N PHE A 468 -10.36 20.58 6.51
CA PHE A 468 -10.87 20.31 5.16
C PHE A 468 -12.36 19.99 5.23
N LEU A 469 -13.11 20.55 4.30
CA LEU A 469 -14.52 20.29 4.10
C LEU A 469 -14.70 18.98 3.32
N LEU A 470 -15.64 18.16 3.78
CA LEU A 470 -15.94 16.87 3.16
C LEU A 470 -16.54 17.04 1.77
N ASP A 471 -16.37 16.01 0.93
CA ASP A 471 -16.88 16.00 -0.43
C ASP A 471 -18.39 16.21 -0.48
N GLY A 472 -18.84 17.01 -1.46
CA GLY A 472 -20.22 17.48 -1.56
C GLY A 472 -20.55 18.69 -0.67
N THR A 473 -19.61 19.23 0.13
CA THR A 473 -19.85 20.45 0.90
C THR A 473 -19.83 21.68 -0.01
N PRO A 474 -20.78 22.63 0.08
CA PRO A 474 -20.68 23.89 -0.65
C PRO A 474 -19.45 24.68 -0.22
N CYS A 475 -18.61 25.05 -1.18
CA CYS A 475 -17.35 25.77 -0.96
C CYS A 475 -17.35 27.21 -1.47
N ASP A 476 -18.44 27.63 -2.10
CA ASP A 476 -18.69 29.03 -2.44
C ASP A 476 -20.21 29.34 -2.46
N ASN A 477 -20.54 30.61 -2.73
CA ASN A 477 -21.93 31.05 -2.87
C ASN A 477 -22.53 30.78 -4.25
N THR A 478 -21.76 30.20 -5.19
CA THR A 478 -22.20 29.92 -6.56
C THR A 478 -22.69 28.48 -6.73
N GLY A 479 -22.57 27.66 -5.68
CA GLY A 479 -23.00 26.27 -5.67
C GLY A 479 -21.90 25.28 -6.04
N LYS A 480 -20.63 25.72 -6.12
CA LYS A 480 -19.49 24.81 -6.22
C LYS A 480 -19.37 23.96 -4.96
N ARG A 481 -18.81 22.77 -5.12
CA ARG A 481 -18.73 21.78 -4.06
C ARG A 481 -17.30 21.27 -3.94
N CYS A 482 -16.98 20.83 -2.74
CA CYS A 482 -15.73 20.15 -2.45
C CYS A 482 -15.71 18.75 -3.05
N PHE A 483 -14.59 18.43 -3.69
CA PHE A 483 -14.25 17.08 -4.10
C PHE A 483 -12.75 16.90 -4.01
N ASN A 484 -12.29 15.94 -3.24
CA ASN A 484 -10.87 15.68 -3.02
C ASN A 484 -10.08 16.93 -2.59
N GLY A 485 -10.70 17.83 -1.82
CA GLY A 485 -10.06 19.07 -1.35
C GLY A 485 -10.07 20.24 -2.36
N ASP A 486 -10.65 20.06 -3.54
CA ASP A 486 -10.78 21.13 -4.54
C ASP A 486 -12.20 21.68 -4.61
N CYS A 487 -12.33 23.01 -4.71
CA CYS A 487 -13.61 23.68 -4.88
C CYS A 487 -13.99 23.77 -6.36
N ARG A 488 -14.83 22.83 -6.84
CA ARG A 488 -15.11 22.68 -8.27
C ARG A 488 -16.60 22.86 -8.62
N PRO A 489 -16.93 23.30 -9.85
CA PRO A 489 -18.29 23.28 -10.37
C PRO A 489 -18.83 21.85 -10.42
N VAL A 490 -20.12 21.68 -10.14
CA VAL A 490 -20.80 20.39 -10.17
C VAL A 490 -21.96 20.37 -11.16
N ARG A 491 -22.26 19.20 -11.72
CA ARG A 491 -23.46 18.94 -12.53
C ARG A 491 -24.34 17.94 -11.77
N GLY A 492 -25.60 18.30 -11.50
CA GLY A 492 -26.55 17.45 -10.78
C GLY A 492 -27.20 18.13 -9.56
N ASN A 493 -28.18 17.46 -8.95
CA ASN A 493 -28.90 17.96 -7.77
C ASN A 493 -28.21 17.49 -6.49
N PHE A 494 -27.45 18.39 -5.85
CA PHE A 494 -26.80 18.13 -4.57
C PHE A 494 -27.60 18.78 -3.43
N LEU A 495 -27.76 18.08 -2.31
CA LEU A 495 -28.41 18.63 -1.13
C LEU A 495 -27.45 19.51 -0.32
N THR A 496 -27.99 20.57 0.28
CA THR A 496 -27.23 21.43 1.20
C THR A 496 -27.83 21.33 2.59
N PRO A 497 -27.11 20.75 3.57
CA PRO A 497 -27.53 20.76 4.97
C PRO A 497 -27.73 22.19 5.46
N ILE A 498 -28.77 22.40 6.27
CA ILE A 498 -29.03 23.70 6.92
C ILE A 498 -27.97 23.93 8.00
N GLU A 499 -27.25 25.04 7.93
CA GLU A 499 -26.31 25.45 8.97
C GLU A 499 -27.09 26.04 10.15
N LYS A 500 -26.90 25.49 11.36
CA LYS A 500 -27.52 26.05 12.57
C LYS A 500 -26.75 27.30 12.98
N THR A 501 -27.44 28.44 13.09
CA THR A 501 -26.85 29.73 13.45
C THR A 501 -26.21 29.69 14.85
N ARG A 502 -25.14 30.48 15.00
CA ARG A 502 -24.35 30.72 16.21
C ARG A 502 -25.23 30.81 17.48
N PRO A 503 -24.84 30.18 18.61
CA PRO A 503 -25.39 30.57 19.90
C PRO A 503 -25.11 32.07 20.11
N PRO A 504 -26.08 32.89 20.55
CA PRO A 504 -25.86 34.31 20.73
C PRO A 504 -24.67 34.56 21.66
N VAL A 505 -23.79 35.47 21.27
CA VAL A 505 -22.74 35.99 22.13
C VAL A 505 -23.44 36.73 23.26
N THR A 506 -23.45 36.15 24.47
CA THR A 506 -23.67 36.94 25.68
C THR A 506 -22.48 37.89 25.82
N THR A 507 -22.65 39.12 25.34
CA THR A 507 -21.74 40.21 25.65
C THR A 507 -21.83 40.48 27.15
N THR A 508 -20.76 40.20 27.88
CA THR A 508 -20.54 40.73 29.22
C THR A 508 -20.33 42.24 29.13
N GLU A 509 -21.44 42.98 29.04
CA GLU A 509 -21.51 44.43 29.24
C GLU A 509 -22.50 44.76 30.38
N ALA A 510 -22.47 43.94 31.43
CA ALA A 510 -23.16 44.18 32.69
C ALA A 510 -22.19 44.00 33.87
N TYR A 511 -21.14 44.82 33.92
CA TYR A 511 -20.37 45.04 35.15
C TYR A 511 -19.77 46.46 35.29
N TYR A 512 -20.27 47.44 34.51
CA TYR A 512 -20.04 48.86 34.78
C TYR A 512 -21.27 49.69 34.37
N ARG A 513 -22.34 49.59 35.16
CA ARG A 513 -23.25 50.69 35.51
C ARG A 513 -23.78 50.49 36.91
#